data_AF-D5E5V2-F1
#
_entry.id   AF-D5E5V2-F1
#
_cell.length_a   1.000
_cell.length_b   1.000
_cell.length_c   1.000
_cell.angle_alpha   90.00
_cell.angle_beta   90.00
_cell.angle_gamma   90.00
#
_symmetry.space_group_name_H-M   'P 1'
#
loop_
_entity.id
_entity.type
_entity.pdbx_description
1 polymer ?
#
loop_
_entity_poly.entity_id
_entity_poly.type
_entity_poly.pdbx_seq_one_letter_code
_entity_poly.pdbx_strand_id
1 'polypeptide(L)'
;MNFKIKALYLGTAIVLVSSTLTASLVVLDNKTKKENSNFQKDKAQLFSSNKFITLEDFDFLSNVNKLDISKRYARDFVTKNPFIRNHATNKGDYWRNQLTVKSEFEDDSDFFLKAKHNMPINVLFEKYAIEYESYANDNFGILYLKVKATAKNTNEKVKTMEKVFSLQGFKKFTNLEDQNHSIILSNLFLKGDLTKSNSYDTIYSQYLNTDDKGRKELINKWFVLDVDGSGAIDNNSIEMQLEHPNKHPKSLKILYNIQVKTYSATLDDLTTIDLVSIENSNKRVIEIPLNFIETNTVSKTLKLSPKDNKSWSDLFRKDLRFDRTTNTITNLELKFDNTSYKLDDYIITLSDFRQDDVDKDNYLVPYSIISKADYNKGISYVVSGEIKILKSLLKK
;
A
#
# COMPACT_ATOMS: atom_id res chain seq x y z
N MET A 1 -19.43 58.35 -65.78
CA MET A 1 -18.78 57.02 -65.61
C MET A 1 -18.92 56.60 -64.15
N ASN A 2 -20.14 56.56 -63.62
CA ASN A 2 -21.24 55.59 -63.77
C ASN A 2 -21.18 54.48 -62.72
N PHE A 3 -21.90 54.74 -61.62
CA PHE A 3 -22.30 53.85 -60.52
C PHE A 3 -22.76 52.46 -61.01
N LYS A 4 -23.29 52.37 -62.23
CA LYS A 4 -23.67 51.13 -62.92
C LYS A 4 -22.51 50.14 -63.14
N ILE A 5 -21.27 50.61 -63.34
CA ILE A 5 -20.10 49.74 -63.54
C ILE A 5 -19.67 49.14 -62.20
N LYS A 6 -19.69 49.92 -61.11
CA LYS A 6 -19.34 49.43 -59.77
C LYS A 6 -20.34 48.39 -59.24
N ALA A 7 -21.64 48.57 -59.53
CA ALA A 7 -22.66 47.57 -59.18
C ALA A 7 -22.50 46.25 -59.98
N LEU A 8 -22.06 46.33 -61.24
CA LEU A 8 -21.81 45.15 -62.07
C LEU A 8 -20.60 44.33 -61.56
N TYR A 9 -19.54 45.00 -61.09
CA TYR A 9 -18.38 44.33 -60.48
C TYR A 9 -18.68 43.74 -59.09
N LEU A 10 -19.57 44.37 -58.31
CA LEU A 10 -19.98 43.82 -57.02
C LEU A 10 -20.90 42.60 -57.19
N GLY A 11 -21.79 42.63 -58.19
CA GLY A 11 -22.66 41.50 -58.53
C GLY A 11 -21.89 40.28 -59.06
N THR A 12 -20.88 40.48 -59.92
CA THR A 12 -20.04 39.37 -60.40
C THR A 12 -19.12 38.81 -59.33
N ALA A 13 -18.61 39.64 -58.42
CA ALA A 13 -17.83 39.17 -57.27
C ALA A 13 -18.66 38.29 -56.31
N ILE A 14 -19.92 38.64 -56.04
CA ILE A 14 -20.79 37.84 -55.16
C ILE A 14 -21.16 36.50 -55.80
N VAL A 15 -21.37 36.44 -57.13
CA VAL A 15 -21.66 35.20 -57.87
C VAL A 15 -20.42 34.29 -57.97
N LEU A 16 -19.22 34.86 -58.09
CA LEU A 16 -17.95 34.10 -58.11
C LEU A 16 -17.59 33.54 -56.72
N VAL A 17 -17.89 34.25 -55.64
CA VAL A 17 -17.67 33.76 -54.27
C VAL A 17 -18.67 32.66 -53.88
N SER A 18 -19.91 32.75 -54.33
CA SER A 18 -20.93 31.72 -54.05
C SER A 18 -20.75 30.43 -54.87
N SER A 19 -20.24 30.52 -56.11
CA SER A 19 -19.89 29.34 -56.92
C SER A 19 -18.61 28.63 -56.44
N THR A 20 -17.63 29.36 -55.90
CA THR A 20 -16.43 28.76 -55.30
C THR A 20 -16.71 28.11 -53.95
N LEU A 21 -17.58 28.69 -53.10
CA LEU A 21 -18.00 28.07 -51.83
C LEU A 21 -18.83 26.80 -52.04
N THR A 22 -19.74 26.78 -53.01
CA THR A 22 -20.56 25.59 -53.31
C THR A 22 -19.73 24.48 -53.95
N ALA A 23 -18.80 24.79 -54.85
CA ALA A 23 -17.86 23.80 -55.39
C ALA A 23 -16.92 23.23 -54.32
N SER A 24 -16.45 24.07 -53.38
CA SER A 24 -15.61 23.64 -52.25
C SER A 24 -16.36 22.71 -51.29
N LEU A 25 -17.64 23.01 -51.01
CA LEU A 25 -18.49 22.17 -50.17
C LEU A 25 -18.86 20.84 -50.84
N VAL A 26 -19.10 20.81 -52.15
CA VAL A 26 -19.36 19.57 -52.90
C VAL A 26 -18.11 18.71 -53.03
N VAL A 27 -16.92 19.32 -53.17
CA VAL A 27 -15.65 18.59 -53.14
C VAL A 27 -15.33 18.07 -51.74
N LEU A 28 -15.59 18.85 -50.68
CA LEU A 28 -15.45 18.37 -49.29
C LEU A 28 -16.41 17.21 -48.99
N ASP A 29 -17.69 17.34 -49.34
CA ASP A 29 -18.73 16.32 -49.08
C ASP A 29 -18.49 15.04 -49.90
N ASN A 30 -17.98 15.17 -51.13
CA ASN A 30 -17.54 14.00 -51.91
C ASN A 30 -16.24 13.40 -51.39
N LYS A 31 -15.34 14.19 -50.79
CA LYS A 31 -14.10 13.68 -50.20
C LYS A 31 -14.38 12.97 -48.87
N THR A 32 -15.25 13.49 -48.00
CA THR A 32 -15.71 12.79 -46.78
C THR A 32 -16.59 11.58 -47.09
N LYS A 33 -17.45 11.62 -48.12
CA LYS A 33 -18.19 10.42 -48.56
C LYS A 33 -17.27 9.36 -49.15
N LYS A 34 -16.25 9.75 -49.91
CA LYS A 34 -15.27 8.83 -50.50
C LYS A 34 -14.32 8.27 -49.44
N GLU A 35 -13.88 9.08 -48.48
CA GLU A 35 -13.11 8.64 -47.30
C GLU A 35 -13.96 7.72 -46.41
N ASN A 36 -15.23 8.01 -46.13
CA ASN A 36 -16.13 7.11 -45.40
C ASN A 36 -16.42 5.80 -46.15
N SER A 37 -16.55 5.84 -47.48
CA SER A 37 -16.76 4.64 -48.30
C SER A 37 -15.51 3.78 -48.42
N ASN A 38 -14.33 4.41 -48.45
CA ASN A 38 -13.04 3.72 -48.41
C ASN A 38 -12.76 3.18 -47.00
N PHE A 39 -13.11 3.90 -45.93
CA PHE A 39 -12.97 3.41 -44.55
C PHE A 39 -13.92 2.25 -44.22
N GLN A 40 -15.13 2.23 -44.79
CA GLN A 40 -16.03 1.07 -44.71
C GLN A 40 -15.56 -0.12 -45.56
N LYS A 41 -14.97 0.13 -46.74
CA LYS A 41 -14.33 -0.93 -47.54
C LYS A 41 -13.06 -1.46 -46.89
N ASP A 42 -12.28 -0.61 -46.23
CA ASP A 42 -11.10 -1.01 -45.44
C ASP A 42 -11.53 -1.75 -44.17
N LYS A 43 -12.62 -1.34 -43.51
CA LYS A 43 -13.29 -2.13 -42.46
C LYS A 43 -13.88 -3.45 -42.95
N ALA A 44 -14.14 -3.64 -44.25
CA ALA A 44 -14.60 -4.91 -44.79
C ALA A 44 -13.44 -5.79 -45.31
N GLN A 45 -12.36 -5.17 -45.81
CA GLN A 45 -11.17 -5.87 -46.30
C GLN A 45 -10.17 -6.21 -45.19
N LEU A 46 -10.08 -5.47 -44.08
CA LEU A 46 -9.22 -5.82 -42.94
C LEU A 46 -9.68 -7.09 -42.20
N PHE A 47 -10.94 -7.50 -42.33
CA PHE A 47 -11.46 -8.76 -41.78
C PHE A 47 -11.48 -9.90 -42.80
N SER A 48 -10.98 -9.68 -44.03
CA SER A 48 -10.96 -10.69 -45.09
C SER A 48 -9.72 -11.60 -45.08
N SER A 49 -8.81 -11.43 -44.12
CA SER A 49 -7.78 -12.45 -43.83
C SER A 49 -8.22 -13.28 -42.62
N ASN A 50 -8.22 -14.60 -42.76
CA ASN A 50 -8.53 -15.60 -41.72
C ASN A 50 -7.56 -15.58 -40.51
N LYS A 51 -6.90 -14.46 -40.23
CA LYS A 51 -5.98 -14.32 -39.10
C LYS A 51 -6.78 -13.90 -37.87
N PHE A 52 -6.98 -14.87 -36.97
CA PHE A 52 -7.56 -14.60 -35.65
C PHE A 52 -6.64 -13.62 -34.91
N ILE A 53 -7.15 -12.43 -34.59
CA ILE A 53 -6.45 -11.46 -33.73
C ILE A 53 -6.41 -12.03 -32.31
N THR A 54 -5.22 -12.06 -31.74
CA THR A 54 -4.95 -12.52 -30.37
C THR A 54 -4.36 -11.39 -29.54
N LEU A 55 -4.23 -11.58 -28.22
CA LEU A 55 -3.53 -10.62 -27.38
C LEU A 55 -2.07 -10.43 -27.82
N GLU A 56 -1.48 -11.40 -28.51
CA GLU A 56 -0.10 -11.31 -29.00
C GLU A 56 0.11 -10.20 -30.03
N ASP A 57 -0.94 -9.81 -30.75
CA ASP A 57 -0.88 -8.84 -31.84
C ASP A 57 -0.88 -7.37 -31.37
N PHE A 58 -1.05 -7.12 -30.06
CA PHE A 58 -1.14 -5.78 -29.47
C PHE A 58 0.18 -5.28 -28.88
N ASP A 59 0.36 -3.96 -28.90
CA ASP A 59 1.44 -3.23 -28.25
C ASP A 59 0.88 -2.28 -27.18
N PHE A 60 1.54 -2.25 -26.01
CA PHE A 60 1.19 -1.36 -24.90
C PHE A 60 2.06 -0.10 -24.94
N LEU A 61 1.43 1.06 -25.06
CA LEU A 61 2.09 2.34 -25.35
C LEU A 61 1.57 3.46 -24.44
N SER A 62 2.38 4.49 -24.20
CA SER A 62 1.95 5.75 -23.57
C SER A 62 1.63 6.83 -24.60
N ASN A 63 0.75 7.76 -24.21
CA ASN A 63 0.48 8.97 -24.97
C ASN A 63 1.53 10.05 -24.64
N VAL A 64 2.61 10.10 -25.42
CA VAL A 64 3.74 11.01 -25.21
C VAL A 64 3.36 12.50 -25.21
N ASN A 65 2.22 12.87 -25.83
CA ASN A 65 1.74 14.25 -25.87
C ASN A 65 1.00 14.66 -24.58
N LYS A 66 0.55 13.69 -23.78
CA LYS A 66 -0.25 13.92 -22.57
C LYS A 66 0.51 13.55 -21.29
N LEU A 67 1.22 12.43 -21.32
CA LEU A 67 1.90 11.88 -20.16
C LEU A 67 3.39 11.69 -20.46
N ASP A 68 4.21 12.49 -19.78
CA ASP A 68 5.65 12.26 -19.69
C ASP A 68 5.94 11.21 -18.61
N ILE A 69 5.99 9.94 -19.03
CA ILE A 69 6.23 8.80 -18.12
C ILE A 69 7.60 8.89 -17.43
N SER A 70 8.59 9.56 -18.03
CA SER A 70 9.94 9.68 -17.45
C SER A 70 9.98 10.46 -16.15
N LYS A 71 8.95 11.29 -15.89
CA LYS A 71 8.78 12.08 -14.67
C LYS A 71 7.88 11.42 -13.63
N ARG A 72 7.35 10.22 -13.91
CA ARG A 72 6.37 9.53 -13.06
C ARG A 72 6.88 8.16 -12.67
N TYR A 73 6.50 7.69 -11.49
CA TYR A 73 6.80 6.32 -11.11
C TYR A 73 5.77 5.36 -11.72
N ALA A 74 6.19 4.13 -12.00
CA ALA A 74 5.25 3.11 -12.48
C ALA A 74 4.20 2.78 -11.39
N ARG A 75 4.58 2.87 -10.10
CA ARG A 75 3.66 2.69 -8.96
C ARG A 75 2.43 3.61 -8.98
N ASP A 76 2.48 4.74 -9.67
CA ASP A 76 1.35 5.67 -9.74
C ASP A 76 0.15 5.07 -10.48
N PHE A 77 0.39 4.01 -11.27
CA PHE A 77 -0.58 3.39 -12.17
C PHE A 77 -0.93 1.93 -11.78
N VAL A 78 -0.51 1.43 -10.62
CA VAL A 78 -0.82 0.05 -10.19
C VAL A 78 -2.30 -0.11 -9.81
N THR A 79 -2.90 -1.27 -10.09
CA THR A 79 -4.34 -1.50 -9.88
C THR A 79 -4.69 -1.68 -8.41
N LYS A 80 -3.73 -2.18 -7.61
CA LYS A 80 -3.83 -2.30 -6.16
C LYS A 80 -2.50 -1.85 -5.57
N ASN A 81 -2.56 -0.82 -4.73
CA ASN A 81 -1.39 -0.37 -3.97
C ASN A 81 -1.46 -0.92 -2.53
N PRO A 82 -0.62 -1.90 -2.13
CA PRO A 82 -0.58 -2.37 -0.74
C PRO A 82 -0.10 -1.33 0.27
N PHE A 83 0.56 -0.25 -0.16
CA PHE A 83 1.19 0.76 0.71
C PHE A 83 0.35 2.03 0.88
N ILE A 84 -0.56 2.33 -0.05
CA ILE A 84 -1.34 3.58 -0.06
C ILE A 84 -2.82 3.26 -0.26
N ARG A 85 -3.64 3.59 0.76
CA ARG A 85 -5.05 3.18 0.83
C ARG A 85 -5.97 3.85 -0.22
N ASN A 86 -5.56 4.90 -0.91
CA ASN A 86 -6.41 5.70 -1.81
C ASN A 86 -5.73 6.07 -3.14
N HIS A 87 -5.46 5.09 -4.01
CA HIS A 87 -4.99 5.38 -5.38
C HIS A 87 -6.15 5.57 -6.36
N ALA A 88 -5.99 6.51 -7.29
CA ALA A 88 -6.98 6.81 -8.32
C ALA A 88 -7.28 5.60 -9.23
N THR A 89 -6.29 4.74 -9.44
CA THR A 89 -6.36 3.49 -10.22
C THR A 89 -7.03 2.32 -9.50
N ASN A 90 -7.29 2.42 -8.18
CA ASN A 90 -8.04 1.40 -7.42
C ASN A 90 -9.53 1.35 -7.82
N LYS A 91 -10.00 2.32 -8.62
CA LYS A 91 -11.32 2.28 -9.25
C LYS A 91 -11.22 1.32 -10.44
N GLY A 92 -11.87 0.15 -10.36
CA GLY A 92 -11.74 -0.96 -11.32
C GLY A 92 -11.96 -0.63 -12.80
N ASP A 93 -12.43 0.57 -13.13
CA ASP A 93 -12.62 1.06 -14.49
C ASP A 93 -11.45 1.88 -15.05
N TYR A 94 -10.40 2.22 -14.29
CA TYR A 94 -9.31 3.07 -14.79
C TYR A 94 -8.71 2.51 -16.09
N TRP A 95 -8.17 1.29 -16.05
CA TRP A 95 -7.56 0.67 -17.23
C TRP A 95 -8.55 0.42 -18.36
N ARG A 96 -9.79 0.07 -18.04
CA ARG A 96 -10.85 -0.04 -19.04
C ARG A 96 -11.06 1.30 -19.75
N ASN A 97 -11.06 2.41 -19.02
CA ASN A 97 -11.24 3.75 -19.57
C ASN A 97 -10.02 4.23 -20.38
N GLN A 98 -8.81 3.88 -19.95
CA GLN A 98 -7.58 4.24 -20.67
C GLN A 98 -7.44 3.47 -21.99
N LEU A 99 -7.77 2.18 -22.00
CA LEU A 99 -7.42 1.30 -23.12
C LEU A 99 -8.55 1.13 -24.14
N THR A 100 -9.76 1.57 -23.81
CA THR A 100 -10.95 1.42 -24.68
C THR A 100 -11.26 2.75 -25.37
N VAL A 101 -11.31 2.74 -26.70
CA VAL A 101 -11.74 3.92 -27.47
C VAL A 101 -13.23 4.15 -27.23
N LYS A 102 -13.60 5.34 -26.74
CA LYS A 102 -15.00 5.72 -26.45
C LYS A 102 -15.64 6.60 -27.54
N SER A 103 -14.86 7.38 -28.29
CA SER A 103 -15.31 8.19 -29.44
C SER A 103 -14.14 8.45 -30.41
N GLU A 104 -14.43 8.79 -31.67
CA GLU A 104 -13.42 9.09 -32.70
C GLU A 104 -12.73 10.46 -32.53
N PHE A 105 -13.18 11.31 -31.60
CA PHE A 105 -12.79 12.72 -31.53
C PHE A 105 -12.20 13.18 -30.19
N GLU A 106 -12.20 12.35 -29.15
CA GLU A 106 -11.62 12.67 -27.84
C GLU A 106 -10.91 11.43 -27.28
N ASP A 107 -9.62 11.28 -27.58
CA ASP A 107 -8.79 10.27 -26.91
C ASP A 107 -7.94 10.95 -25.84
N ASP A 108 -8.58 11.29 -24.72
CA ASP A 108 -7.95 11.83 -23.51
C ASP A 108 -7.23 10.72 -22.69
N SER A 109 -6.74 9.68 -23.35
CA SER A 109 -6.11 8.53 -22.70
C SER A 109 -4.60 8.75 -22.53
N ASP A 110 -4.09 8.40 -21.36
CA ASP A 110 -2.66 8.39 -21.01
C ASP A 110 -1.93 7.18 -21.63
N PHE A 111 -2.67 6.09 -21.89
CA PHE A 111 -2.14 4.82 -22.36
C PHE A 111 -3.00 4.20 -23.46
N PHE A 112 -2.39 3.35 -24.29
CA PHE A 112 -3.06 2.64 -25.38
C PHE A 112 -2.64 1.17 -25.43
N LEU A 113 -3.57 0.32 -25.88
CA LEU A 113 -3.27 -1.05 -26.28
C LEU A 113 -3.78 -1.23 -27.72
N LYS A 114 -2.86 -1.18 -28.69
CA LYS A 114 -3.16 -1.10 -30.13
C LYS A 114 -2.44 -2.22 -30.88
N ALA A 115 -3.16 -2.90 -31.77
CA ALA A 115 -2.56 -3.85 -32.70
C ALA A 115 -2.05 -3.13 -33.97
N LYS A 116 -1.42 -3.89 -34.87
CA LYS A 116 -0.99 -3.38 -36.19
C LYS A 116 -2.11 -2.61 -36.88
N HIS A 117 -1.75 -1.52 -37.57
CA HIS A 117 -2.69 -0.58 -38.20
C HIS A 117 -3.59 0.20 -37.22
N ASN A 118 -3.12 0.44 -35.99
CA ASN A 118 -3.83 1.22 -34.95
C ASN A 118 -5.18 0.63 -34.52
N MET A 119 -5.37 -0.68 -34.66
CA MET A 119 -6.62 -1.33 -34.26
C MET A 119 -6.74 -1.39 -32.73
N PRO A 120 -7.82 -0.87 -32.12
CA PRO A 120 -7.98 -0.83 -30.67
C PRO A 120 -8.40 -2.19 -30.11
N ILE A 121 -8.12 -2.45 -28.83
CA ILE A 121 -8.52 -3.69 -28.16
C ILE A 121 -10.04 -3.94 -28.15
N ASN A 122 -10.85 -2.90 -28.38
CA ASN A 122 -12.31 -2.99 -28.53
C ASN A 122 -12.75 -4.11 -29.49
N VAL A 123 -11.96 -4.44 -30.52
CA VAL A 123 -12.28 -5.51 -31.49
C VAL A 123 -12.45 -6.89 -30.85
N LEU A 124 -11.86 -7.11 -29.67
CA LEU A 124 -12.00 -8.37 -28.93
C LEU A 124 -13.25 -8.39 -28.03
N PHE A 125 -13.87 -7.24 -27.74
CA PHE A 125 -14.95 -7.15 -26.75
C PHE A 125 -16.25 -7.83 -27.17
N GLU A 126 -16.48 -8.03 -28.46
CA GLU A 126 -17.66 -8.76 -28.93
C GLU A 126 -17.62 -10.23 -28.44
N LYS A 127 -16.43 -10.85 -28.48
CA LYS A 127 -16.25 -12.27 -28.17
C LYS A 127 -15.74 -12.53 -26.76
N TYR A 128 -15.03 -11.58 -26.17
CA TYR A 128 -14.33 -11.75 -24.89
C TYR A 128 -14.74 -10.70 -23.85
N ALA A 129 -14.83 -11.12 -22.60
CA ALA A 129 -14.75 -10.24 -21.44
C ALA A 129 -13.28 -10.01 -21.10
N ILE A 130 -12.86 -8.75 -21.04
CA ILE A 130 -11.45 -8.38 -20.82
C ILE A 130 -11.27 -7.74 -19.44
N GLU A 131 -10.29 -8.25 -18.71
CA GLU A 131 -9.85 -7.82 -17.39
C GLU A 131 -8.42 -7.28 -17.47
N TYR A 132 -8.13 -6.25 -16.67
CA TYR A 132 -6.85 -5.56 -16.62
C TYR A 132 -6.34 -5.51 -15.18
N GLU A 133 -5.09 -5.91 -14.97
CA GLU A 133 -4.40 -5.71 -13.70
C GLU A 133 -2.98 -5.20 -13.98
N SER A 134 -2.58 -4.13 -13.28
CA SER A 134 -1.28 -3.49 -13.48
C SER A 134 -0.39 -3.60 -12.26
N TYR A 135 0.90 -3.73 -12.54
CA TYR A 135 1.98 -3.93 -11.58
C TYR A 135 3.17 -3.05 -11.96
N ALA A 136 4.06 -2.75 -11.02
CA ALA A 136 5.17 -1.84 -11.25
C ALA A 136 6.51 -2.51 -10.95
N ASN A 137 7.55 -2.02 -11.60
CA ASN A 137 8.92 -2.22 -11.20
C ASN A 137 9.60 -0.85 -11.22
N ASP A 138 9.62 -0.19 -10.06
CA ASP A 138 10.21 1.15 -9.97
C ASP A 138 11.74 1.10 -9.96
N ASN A 139 12.34 -0.05 -9.63
CA ASN A 139 13.79 -0.20 -9.70
C ASN A 139 14.30 -0.07 -11.14
N PHE A 140 13.53 -0.58 -12.11
CA PHE A 140 13.84 -0.50 -13.53
C PHE A 140 12.99 0.51 -14.32
N GLY A 141 11.99 1.13 -13.69
CA GLY A 141 11.11 2.10 -14.34
C GLY A 141 10.20 1.45 -15.39
N ILE A 142 9.56 0.33 -15.01
CA ILE A 142 8.72 -0.49 -15.89
C ILE A 142 7.32 -0.62 -15.30
N LEU A 143 6.29 -0.38 -16.12
CA LEU A 143 4.91 -0.71 -15.81
C LEU A 143 4.53 -2.01 -16.53
N TYR A 144 4.00 -2.98 -15.81
CA TYR A 144 3.42 -4.19 -16.38
C TYR A 144 1.91 -4.10 -16.39
N LEU A 145 1.30 -4.56 -17.48
CA LEU A 145 -0.14 -4.67 -17.64
C LEU A 145 -0.49 -6.11 -18.00
N LYS A 146 -1.10 -6.82 -17.07
CA LYS A 146 -1.70 -8.14 -17.29
C LYS A 146 -3.09 -7.96 -17.88
N VAL A 147 -3.30 -8.55 -19.05
CA VAL A 147 -4.59 -8.54 -19.76
C VAL A 147 -5.08 -9.96 -19.87
N LYS A 148 -6.29 -10.20 -19.37
CA LYS A 148 -6.96 -11.50 -19.45
C LYS A 148 -8.25 -11.36 -20.25
N ALA A 149 -8.37 -12.14 -21.33
CA ALA A 149 -9.55 -12.19 -22.18
C ALA A 149 -10.24 -13.54 -22.01
N THR A 150 -11.46 -13.55 -21.48
CA THR A 150 -12.27 -14.75 -21.24
C THR A 150 -13.44 -14.78 -22.22
N ALA A 151 -13.63 -15.88 -22.95
CA ALA A 151 -14.70 -16.00 -23.93
C ALA A 151 -16.07 -15.85 -23.26
N LYS A 152 -16.94 -15.03 -23.85
CA LYS A 152 -18.32 -14.84 -23.37
C LYS A 152 -19.18 -16.08 -23.65
N ASN A 153 -18.88 -16.79 -24.73
CA ASN A 153 -19.58 -18.00 -25.15
C ASN A 153 -18.68 -19.23 -24.95
N THR A 154 -19.26 -20.31 -24.41
CA THR A 154 -18.55 -21.56 -24.11
C THR A 154 -18.09 -22.33 -25.35
N ASN A 155 -18.59 -21.96 -26.54
CA ASN A 155 -18.32 -22.62 -27.82
C ASN A 155 -17.08 -22.05 -28.54
N GLU A 156 -16.44 -21.02 -28.00
CA GLU A 156 -15.20 -20.49 -28.57
C GLU A 156 -14.06 -21.49 -28.40
N LYS A 157 -13.21 -21.62 -29.43
CA LYS A 157 -12.07 -22.56 -29.43
C LYS A 157 -11.06 -22.23 -28.32
N VAL A 158 -10.91 -20.95 -27.98
CA VAL A 158 -10.03 -20.47 -26.92
C VAL A 158 -10.88 -19.87 -25.82
N LYS A 159 -10.91 -20.53 -24.66
CA LYS A 159 -11.75 -20.11 -23.52
C LYS A 159 -11.17 -18.92 -22.76
N THR A 160 -9.84 -18.89 -22.61
CA THR A 160 -9.12 -17.82 -21.92
C THR A 160 -7.79 -17.57 -22.59
N MET A 161 -7.45 -16.31 -22.79
CA MET A 161 -6.12 -15.83 -23.20
C MET A 161 -5.59 -14.87 -22.13
N GLU A 162 -4.30 -14.94 -21.87
CA GLU A 162 -3.63 -14.05 -20.92
C GLU A 162 -2.30 -13.59 -21.52
N LYS A 163 -2.01 -12.30 -21.42
CA LYS A 163 -0.72 -11.73 -21.81
C LYS A 163 -0.33 -10.63 -20.84
N VAL A 164 0.96 -10.58 -20.52
CA VAL A 164 1.57 -9.49 -19.75
C VAL A 164 2.33 -8.60 -20.72
N PHE A 165 1.92 -7.34 -20.81
CA PHE A 165 2.64 -6.30 -21.54
C PHE A 165 3.55 -5.53 -20.59
N SER A 166 4.64 -4.99 -21.12
CA SER A 166 5.56 -4.15 -20.36
C SER A 166 5.79 -2.82 -21.08
N LEU A 167 5.74 -1.71 -20.34
CA LEU A 167 6.07 -0.38 -20.81
C LEU A 167 7.23 0.17 -19.98
N GLN A 168 8.37 0.39 -20.63
CA GLN A 168 9.58 0.93 -20.00
C GLN A 168 9.65 2.45 -20.14
N GLY A 169 10.50 3.09 -19.33
CA GLY A 169 10.81 4.51 -19.43
C GLY A 169 10.22 5.37 -18.30
N PHE A 170 9.65 4.75 -17.28
CA PHE A 170 9.21 5.45 -16.07
C PHE A 170 10.41 5.92 -15.23
N LYS A 171 10.16 6.91 -14.33
CA LYS A 171 11.13 7.33 -13.32
C LYS A 171 11.54 6.13 -12.49
N LYS A 172 12.85 5.94 -12.35
CA LYS A 172 13.41 4.89 -11.49
C LYS A 172 13.48 5.35 -10.05
N PHE A 173 13.24 4.43 -9.12
CA PHE A 173 13.48 4.67 -7.71
C PHE A 173 14.99 4.79 -7.49
N THR A 174 15.44 6.01 -7.17
CA THR A 174 16.80 6.30 -6.72
C THR A 174 16.73 6.65 -5.24
N ASN A 175 17.62 6.03 -4.46
CA ASN A 175 17.61 6.06 -2.99
C ASN A 175 17.58 7.45 -2.33
N LEU A 176 17.89 8.52 -3.07
CA LEU A 176 18.25 9.83 -2.49
C LEU A 176 17.11 10.85 -2.45
N GLU A 177 16.12 10.79 -3.33
CA GLU A 177 15.19 11.92 -3.51
C GLU A 177 13.83 11.76 -2.83
N ASP A 178 13.37 10.52 -2.56
CA ASP A 178 11.93 10.31 -2.43
C ASP A 178 11.39 9.97 -1.03
N GLN A 179 12.17 9.44 -0.06
CA GLN A 179 11.54 8.85 1.15
C GLN A 179 12.28 8.98 2.48
N ASN A 180 13.38 9.73 2.56
CA ASN A 180 14.10 9.85 3.83
C ASN A 180 13.30 10.48 4.97
N HIS A 181 12.22 11.21 4.66
CA HIS A 181 11.42 11.94 5.64
C HIS A 181 9.99 11.42 5.85
N SER A 182 9.51 10.45 5.07
CA SER A 182 8.13 9.98 5.16
C SER A 182 7.93 8.72 5.99
N ILE A 183 8.93 7.84 6.05
CA ILE A 183 8.84 6.61 6.84
C ILE A 183 9.19 6.91 8.29
N ILE A 184 8.25 6.72 9.19
CA ILE A 184 8.41 6.96 10.63
C ILE A 184 8.28 5.62 11.38
N LEU A 185 9.04 5.48 12.47
CA LEU A 185 8.82 4.39 13.42
C LEU A 185 7.43 4.57 14.04
N SER A 186 6.52 3.65 13.76
CA SER A 186 5.13 3.73 14.21
C SER A 186 5.02 3.28 15.67
N ASN A 187 5.69 2.19 16.04
CA ASN A 187 5.62 1.60 17.38
C ASN A 187 6.94 0.94 17.78
N LEU A 188 7.20 0.91 19.09
CA LEU A 188 8.21 0.06 19.70
C LEU A 188 7.52 -0.88 20.70
N PHE A 189 7.67 -2.19 20.49
CA PHE A 189 7.17 -3.21 21.40
C PHE A 189 8.32 -3.85 22.18
N LEU A 190 8.11 -4.00 23.48
CA LEU A 190 9.01 -4.74 24.35
C LEU A 190 8.63 -6.23 24.36
N LYS A 191 9.59 -7.12 24.15
CA LYS A 191 9.38 -8.58 24.22
C LYS A 191 9.67 -9.14 25.61
N GLY A 192 9.01 -10.26 25.90
CA GLY A 192 9.06 -11.05 27.14
C GLY A 192 10.44 -11.42 27.67
N ASP A 193 11.51 -11.40 26.88
CA ASP A 193 12.83 -11.82 27.33
C ASP A 193 13.70 -10.72 27.93
N LEU A 194 13.56 -9.46 27.49
CA LEU A 194 14.21 -8.34 28.22
C LEU A 194 13.60 -8.23 29.63
N THR A 195 12.35 -8.66 29.78
CA THR A 195 11.64 -8.69 31.05
C THR A 195 12.26 -9.60 32.11
N LYS A 196 13.08 -10.59 31.71
CA LYS A 196 13.79 -11.46 32.66
C LYS A 196 15.08 -10.82 33.18
N SER A 197 15.56 -9.77 32.52
CA SER A 197 16.73 -9.00 32.93
C SER A 197 16.31 -7.92 33.94
N ASN A 198 16.69 -8.07 35.20
CA ASN A 198 16.21 -7.22 36.29
C ASN A 198 16.94 -5.87 36.42
N SER A 199 18.02 -5.61 35.66
CA SER A 199 18.77 -4.34 35.77
C SER A 199 19.44 -3.91 34.45
N TYR A 200 19.71 -2.60 34.33
CA TYR A 200 20.54 -2.05 33.25
C TYR A 200 21.91 -2.74 33.17
N ASP A 201 22.54 -2.99 34.32
CA ASP A 201 23.86 -3.65 34.40
C ASP A 201 23.83 -5.05 33.77
N THR A 202 22.72 -5.76 33.95
CA THR A 202 22.51 -7.07 33.35
C THR A 202 22.39 -6.96 31.83
N ILE A 203 21.61 -5.99 31.34
CA ILE A 203 21.47 -5.71 29.89
C ILE A 203 22.83 -5.34 29.29
N TYR A 204 23.55 -4.42 29.94
CA TYR A 204 24.88 -3.95 29.55
C TYR A 204 25.87 -5.10 29.45
N SER A 205 25.95 -5.93 30.49
CA SER A 205 26.89 -7.06 30.55
C SER A 205 26.53 -8.14 29.53
N GLN A 206 25.25 -8.49 29.40
CA GLN A 206 24.80 -9.47 28.40
C GLN A 206 25.10 -9.00 26.97
N TYR A 207 24.82 -7.74 26.66
CA TYR A 207 25.05 -7.19 25.33
C TYR A 207 26.54 -7.11 24.98
N LEU A 208 27.38 -6.56 25.88
CA LEU A 208 28.81 -6.38 25.58
C LEU A 208 29.60 -7.69 25.55
N ASN A 209 29.22 -8.70 26.34
CA ASN A 209 29.89 -10.00 26.36
C ASN A 209 29.44 -10.94 25.22
N THR A 210 28.49 -10.52 24.40
CA THR A 210 28.04 -11.28 23.23
C THR A 210 28.75 -10.79 21.97
N ASP A 211 28.99 -11.68 21.01
CA ASP A 211 29.55 -11.33 19.70
C ASP A 211 28.55 -10.52 18.84
N ASP A 212 28.99 -10.01 17.69
CA ASP A 212 28.14 -9.12 16.87
C ASP A 212 26.89 -9.81 16.34
N LYS A 213 26.97 -11.12 16.04
CA LYS A 213 25.81 -11.89 15.61
C LYS A 213 24.81 -12.04 16.75
N GLY A 214 25.26 -12.47 17.92
CA GLY A 214 24.40 -12.65 19.08
C GLY A 214 23.85 -11.33 19.63
N ARG A 215 24.56 -10.21 19.50
CA ARG A 215 24.05 -8.87 19.84
C ARG A 215 22.81 -8.50 19.03
N LYS A 216 22.81 -8.76 17.72
CA LYS A 216 21.63 -8.53 16.87
C LYS A 216 20.47 -9.44 17.26
N GLU A 217 20.76 -10.70 17.56
CA GLU A 217 19.76 -11.65 18.05
C GLU A 217 19.16 -11.20 19.39
N LEU A 218 19.97 -10.66 20.31
CA LEU A 218 19.50 -10.09 21.57
C LEU A 218 18.56 -8.90 21.36
N ILE A 219 18.91 -7.96 20.48
CA ILE A 219 18.05 -6.80 20.20
C ILE A 219 16.70 -7.28 19.64
N ASN A 220 16.71 -8.19 18.65
CA ASN A 220 15.49 -8.76 18.06
C ASN A 220 14.68 -9.61 19.05
N LYS A 221 15.34 -10.16 20.08
CA LYS A 221 14.71 -10.89 21.19
C LYS A 221 14.08 -9.96 22.21
N TRP A 222 14.60 -8.74 22.35
CA TRP A 222 14.15 -7.76 23.34
C TRP A 222 13.14 -6.76 22.81
N PHE A 223 13.22 -6.41 21.53
CA PHE A 223 12.43 -5.36 20.91
C PHE A 223 11.79 -5.82 19.60
N VAL A 224 10.65 -5.24 19.27
CA VAL A 224 10.12 -5.17 17.89
C VAL A 224 10.02 -3.69 17.54
N LEU A 225 10.75 -3.29 16.50
CA LEU A 225 10.65 -1.98 15.89
C LEU A 225 9.68 -2.10 14.72
N ASP A 226 8.57 -1.38 14.79
CA ASP A 226 7.57 -1.33 13.73
C ASP A 226 7.63 0.03 13.03
N VAL A 227 7.59 0.00 11.71
CA VAL A 227 7.58 1.20 10.86
C VAL A 227 6.28 1.22 10.07
N ASP A 228 5.90 2.38 9.56
CA ASP A 228 4.74 2.46 8.68
C ASP A 228 4.84 1.52 7.45
N GLY A 229 3.68 1.26 6.83
CA GLY A 229 3.53 0.24 5.80
C GLY A 229 4.45 0.39 4.58
N SER A 230 5.01 1.58 4.35
CA SER A 230 5.95 1.89 3.27
C SER A 230 7.38 1.41 3.51
N GLY A 231 7.73 0.99 4.72
CA GLY A 231 9.09 0.59 5.07
C GLY A 231 9.22 -0.76 5.77
N ALA A 232 10.46 -1.10 6.06
CA ALA A 232 10.88 -2.12 7.02
C ALA A 232 12.17 -1.67 7.73
N ILE A 233 12.44 -2.24 8.89
CA ILE A 233 13.73 -2.05 9.58
C ILE A 233 14.77 -2.97 8.93
N ASP A 234 15.95 -2.44 8.61
CA ASP A 234 17.09 -3.27 8.21
C ASP A 234 17.66 -3.97 9.45
N ASN A 235 17.25 -5.22 9.68
CA ASN A 235 17.71 -6.02 10.79
C ASN A 235 19.23 -6.27 10.80
N ASN A 236 19.92 -6.10 9.66
CA ASN A 236 21.37 -6.24 9.61
C ASN A 236 22.09 -4.98 10.11
N SER A 237 21.42 -3.84 10.07
CA SER A 237 21.96 -2.54 10.52
C SER A 237 21.77 -2.27 12.01
N ILE A 238 20.88 -3.02 12.66
CA ILE A 238 20.46 -2.75 14.04
C ILE A 238 21.61 -2.93 15.02
N GLU A 239 21.77 -1.97 15.91
CA GLU A 239 22.75 -2.02 16.99
C GLU A 239 22.23 -1.27 18.20
N MET A 240 22.76 -1.60 19.37
CA MET A 240 22.50 -0.90 20.61
C MET A 240 23.74 -0.14 21.03
N GLN A 241 23.58 1.15 21.33
CA GLN A 241 24.59 1.96 21.97
C GLN A 241 24.23 2.10 23.44
N LEU A 242 25.13 1.59 24.29
CA LEU A 242 24.99 1.60 25.73
C LEU A 242 26.05 2.48 26.35
N GLU A 243 25.66 3.23 27.38
CA GLU A 243 26.60 3.96 28.21
C GLU A 243 27.04 3.06 29.37
N HIS A 244 28.27 3.26 29.84
CA HIS A 244 28.75 2.51 31.00
C HIS A 244 27.85 2.78 32.23
N PRO A 245 27.46 1.76 33.03
CA PRO A 245 26.57 1.93 34.18
C PRO A 245 26.94 3.05 35.17
N ASN A 246 28.24 3.23 35.43
CA ASN A 246 28.76 4.30 36.27
C ASN A 246 28.40 5.74 35.81
N LYS A 247 27.91 5.91 34.57
CA LYS A 247 27.39 7.19 34.08
C LYS A 247 25.91 7.42 34.42
N HIS A 248 25.28 6.47 35.11
CA HIS A 248 23.86 6.49 35.48
C HIS A 248 22.95 6.77 34.26
N PRO A 249 23.00 5.90 33.23
CA PRO A 249 22.22 6.10 32.02
C PRO A 249 20.73 6.17 32.31
N LYS A 250 20.03 7.03 31.57
CA LYS A 250 18.56 7.20 31.67
C LYS A 250 17.81 6.48 30.56
N SER A 251 18.51 6.01 29.53
CA SER A 251 17.94 5.33 28.38
C SER A 251 18.92 4.32 27.75
N LEU A 252 18.37 3.40 26.97
CA LEU A 252 19.09 2.62 25.98
C LEU A 252 18.96 3.32 24.63
N LYS A 253 19.98 3.28 23.77
CA LYS A 253 19.86 3.80 22.39
C LYS A 253 19.90 2.63 21.42
N ILE A 254 18.93 2.53 20.52
CA ILE A 254 18.97 1.60 19.40
C ILE A 254 19.20 2.42 18.12
N LEU A 255 20.23 2.05 17.38
CA LEU A 255 20.53 2.61 16.07
C LEU A 255 20.09 1.63 14.99
N TYR A 256 19.47 2.13 13.94
CA TYR A 256 18.92 1.30 12.86
C TYR A 256 18.83 2.07 11.54
N ASN A 257 18.85 1.33 10.44
CA ASN A 257 18.49 1.81 9.11
C ASN A 257 17.08 1.35 8.74
N ILE A 258 16.47 2.11 7.83
CA ILE A 258 15.18 1.77 7.24
C ILE A 258 15.42 1.33 5.80
N GLN A 259 14.72 0.27 5.41
CA GLN A 259 14.57 -0.16 4.03
C GLN A 259 13.22 0.29 3.52
N VAL A 260 13.19 0.78 2.29
CA VAL A 260 11.96 1.17 1.60
C VAL A 260 11.39 -0.04 0.89
N LYS A 261 10.09 -0.27 1.03
CA LYS A 261 9.39 -1.21 0.18
C LYS A 261 9.18 -0.59 -1.20
N THR A 262 9.66 -1.27 -2.23
CA THR A 262 9.55 -0.83 -3.62
C THR A 262 8.94 -1.92 -4.47
N TYR A 263 8.18 -1.52 -5.48
CA TYR A 263 7.63 -2.47 -6.44
C TYR A 263 8.74 -2.98 -7.34
N SER A 264 8.83 -4.29 -7.47
CA SER A 264 9.89 -4.99 -8.19
C SER A 264 9.35 -6.10 -9.09
N ALA A 265 8.15 -5.91 -9.63
CA ALA A 265 7.51 -6.90 -10.47
C ALA A 265 8.43 -7.39 -11.61
N THR A 266 8.36 -8.66 -11.90
CA THR A 266 9.03 -9.31 -13.04
C THR A 266 7.98 -10.05 -13.87
N LEU A 267 8.37 -10.53 -15.05
CA LEU A 267 7.46 -11.36 -15.85
C LEU A 267 7.14 -12.70 -15.16
N ASP A 268 8.03 -13.19 -14.30
CA ASP A 268 7.85 -14.45 -13.56
C ASP A 268 7.03 -14.27 -12.28
N ASP A 269 7.17 -13.11 -11.62
CA ASP A 269 6.38 -12.74 -10.44
C ASP A 269 6.00 -11.25 -10.48
N LEU A 270 4.73 -10.99 -10.77
CA LEU A 270 4.18 -9.65 -10.89
C LEU A 270 3.91 -8.97 -9.54
N THR A 271 3.96 -9.73 -8.45
CA THR A 271 3.60 -9.25 -7.10
C THR A 271 4.82 -8.95 -6.23
N THR A 272 6.03 -9.15 -6.75
CA THR A 272 7.28 -8.96 -6.01
C THR A 272 7.42 -7.55 -5.48
N ILE A 273 7.76 -7.45 -4.19
CA ILE A 273 8.13 -6.23 -3.49
C ILE A 273 9.52 -6.45 -2.92
N ASP A 274 10.47 -5.56 -3.24
CA ASP A 274 11.80 -5.59 -2.64
C ASP A 274 11.91 -4.60 -1.48
N LEU A 275 12.87 -4.89 -0.61
CA LEU A 275 13.36 -3.97 0.41
C LEU A 275 14.68 -3.36 -0.07
N VAL A 276 14.66 -2.06 -0.35
CA VAL A 276 15.87 -1.34 -0.77
C VAL A 276 16.38 -0.51 0.40
N SER A 277 17.63 -0.78 0.80
CA SER A 277 18.31 0.01 1.81
C SER A 277 18.57 1.42 1.31
N ILE A 278 18.18 2.41 2.10
CA ILE A 278 18.58 3.79 1.84
C ILE A 278 20.05 3.92 2.26
N GLU A 279 20.93 4.26 1.33
CA GLU A 279 22.32 4.62 1.64
C GLU A 279 22.37 5.99 2.31
N ASN A 280 21.83 6.09 3.53
CA ASN A 280 22.14 7.19 4.43
C ASN A 280 23.27 6.73 5.35
N SER A 281 24.35 7.50 5.36
CA SER A 281 25.52 7.26 6.22
C SER A 281 25.18 7.34 7.72
N ASN A 282 24.05 7.93 8.10
CA ASN A 282 23.64 8.10 9.49
C ASN A 282 22.47 7.18 9.83
N LYS A 283 22.74 6.18 10.69
CA LYS A 283 21.70 5.37 11.32
C LYS A 283 20.74 6.28 12.10
N ARG A 284 19.46 5.95 12.06
CA ARG A 284 18.44 6.57 12.93
C ARG A 284 18.65 6.09 14.35
N VAL A 285 18.35 6.94 15.33
CA VAL A 285 18.49 6.63 16.76
C VAL A 285 17.12 6.69 17.41
N ILE A 286 16.74 5.65 18.14
CA ILE A 286 15.66 5.71 19.12
C ILE A 286 16.24 5.57 20.53
N GLU A 287 15.87 6.51 21.40
CA GLU A 287 16.19 6.45 22.82
C GLU A 287 15.02 5.81 23.57
N ILE A 288 15.27 4.69 24.22
CA ILE A 288 14.30 3.93 25.00
C ILE A 288 14.53 4.25 26.48
N PRO A 289 13.63 5.00 27.13
CA PRO A 289 13.77 5.34 28.53
C PRO A 289 13.86 4.10 29.43
N LEU A 290 14.72 4.09 30.47
CA LEU A 290 14.81 2.93 31.36
C LEU A 290 13.53 2.70 32.19
N ASN A 291 12.79 3.76 32.49
CA ASN A 291 11.46 3.65 33.12
C ASN A 291 10.45 2.92 32.20
N PHE A 292 10.65 2.88 30.88
CA PHE A 292 9.86 2.00 30.00
C PHE A 292 10.13 0.53 30.31
N ILE A 293 11.38 0.15 30.59
CA ILE A 293 11.73 -1.21 31.03
C ILE A 293 11.09 -1.51 32.39
N GLU A 294 10.97 -0.50 33.27
CA GLU A 294 10.25 -0.61 34.54
C GLU A 294 8.73 -0.80 34.36
N THR A 295 8.09 -0.23 33.32
CA THR A 295 6.65 -0.47 33.02
C THR A 295 6.33 -1.93 32.71
N ASN A 296 7.34 -2.73 32.42
CA ASN A 296 7.17 -4.15 32.25
C ASN A 296 7.22 -4.91 33.60
N THR A 297 7.93 -4.40 34.60
CA THR A 297 7.71 -4.85 35.99
C THR A 297 6.27 -4.59 36.43
N VAL A 298 5.68 -3.45 36.02
CA VAL A 298 4.26 -3.14 36.22
C VAL A 298 3.37 -4.22 35.60
N SER A 299 3.63 -4.59 34.34
CA SER A 299 2.93 -5.68 33.63
C SER A 299 2.92 -6.99 34.40
N LYS A 300 4.02 -7.38 35.05
CA LYS A 300 4.08 -8.62 35.87
C LYS A 300 3.25 -8.56 37.16
N THR A 301 3.01 -7.36 37.68
CA THR A 301 2.21 -7.15 38.91
C THR A 301 0.74 -6.87 38.63
N LEU A 302 0.39 -6.61 37.36
CA LEU A 302 -0.97 -6.30 36.95
C LEU A 302 -1.84 -7.55 37.00
N LYS A 303 -2.99 -7.43 37.69
CA LYS A 303 -4.01 -8.47 37.77
C LYS A 303 -5.39 -7.89 37.51
N LEU A 304 -6.29 -8.76 37.08
CA LEU A 304 -7.73 -8.51 37.16
C LEU A 304 -8.24 -9.05 38.50
N SER A 305 -9.20 -8.34 39.08
CA SER A 305 -9.95 -8.82 40.24
C SER A 305 -11.43 -8.47 40.09
N PRO A 306 -12.35 -9.26 40.66
CA PRO A 306 -13.77 -8.93 40.66
C PRO A 306 -14.04 -7.62 41.42
N LYS A 307 -14.97 -6.81 40.89
CA LYS A 307 -15.49 -5.58 41.51
C LYS A 307 -16.57 -5.86 42.56
N ASP A 308 -16.90 -4.84 43.35
CA ASP A 308 -18.09 -4.79 44.22
C ASP A 308 -18.23 -5.98 45.17
N ASN A 309 -17.10 -6.44 45.74
CA ASN A 309 -17.02 -7.61 46.63
C ASN A 309 -17.48 -8.95 46.02
N LYS A 310 -17.59 -9.05 44.68
CA LYS A 310 -17.87 -10.33 44.02
C LYS A 310 -16.70 -11.29 44.19
N SER A 311 -16.97 -12.59 44.20
CA SER A 311 -15.94 -13.62 44.03
C SER A 311 -15.81 -14.01 42.56
N TRP A 312 -14.70 -14.63 42.17
CA TRP A 312 -14.56 -15.16 40.82
C TRP A 312 -15.67 -16.17 40.48
N SER A 313 -16.09 -16.98 41.45
CA SER A 313 -17.19 -17.94 41.32
C SER A 313 -18.56 -17.30 41.08
N ASP A 314 -18.68 -15.98 41.21
CA ASP A 314 -19.92 -15.24 40.90
C ASP A 314 -20.00 -14.78 39.44
N LEU A 315 -18.90 -14.90 38.70
CA LEU A 315 -18.76 -14.38 37.34
C LEU A 315 -18.92 -15.48 36.30
N PHE A 316 -19.50 -15.11 35.16
CA PHE A 316 -19.65 -15.94 33.96
C PHE A 316 -18.62 -15.54 32.91
N ARG A 317 -18.38 -16.44 31.93
CA ARG A 317 -17.54 -16.12 30.76
C ARG A 317 -17.95 -14.80 30.07
N LYS A 318 -19.25 -14.53 29.95
CA LYS A 318 -19.76 -13.30 29.31
C LYS A 318 -19.34 -12.02 30.06
N ASP A 319 -19.01 -12.13 31.34
CA ASP A 319 -18.58 -10.99 32.16
C ASP A 319 -17.14 -10.58 31.87
N LEU A 320 -16.39 -11.36 31.07
CA LEU A 320 -15.10 -10.97 30.50
C LEU A 320 -15.25 -10.06 29.26
N ARG A 321 -16.48 -9.78 28.81
CA ARG A 321 -16.71 -8.95 27.64
C ARG A 321 -16.24 -7.52 27.91
N PHE A 322 -15.42 -7.02 26.99
CA PHE A 322 -14.89 -5.67 27.04
C PHE A 322 -15.92 -4.64 26.57
N ASP A 323 -16.05 -3.56 27.32
CA ASP A 323 -16.80 -2.37 26.94
C ASP A 323 -15.81 -1.36 26.33
N ARG A 324 -15.90 -1.20 25.00
CA ARG A 324 -15.05 -0.29 24.23
C ARG A 324 -15.30 1.18 24.56
N THR A 325 -16.50 1.55 25.01
CA THR A 325 -16.85 2.94 25.32
C THR A 325 -16.19 3.38 26.61
N THR A 326 -16.06 2.48 27.58
CA THR A 326 -15.46 2.78 28.88
C THR A 326 -14.02 2.28 29.02
N ASN A 327 -13.52 1.46 28.07
CA ASN A 327 -12.25 0.74 28.18
C ASN A 327 -12.18 -0.08 29.48
N THR A 328 -13.29 -0.72 29.85
CA THR A 328 -13.38 -1.53 31.07
C THR A 328 -14.04 -2.88 30.82
N ILE A 329 -13.84 -3.79 31.76
CA ILE A 329 -14.66 -4.99 31.89
C ILE A 329 -15.65 -4.73 33.03
N THR A 330 -16.95 -4.88 32.77
CA THR A 330 -18.02 -4.39 33.66
C THR A 330 -17.87 -4.87 35.11
N ASN A 331 -17.49 -6.14 35.31
CA ASN A 331 -17.39 -6.76 36.63
C ASN A 331 -15.95 -6.96 37.15
N LEU A 332 -14.94 -6.49 36.41
CA LEU A 332 -13.53 -6.64 36.79
C LEU A 332 -12.84 -5.28 36.90
N GLU A 333 -11.90 -5.18 37.82
CA GLU A 333 -11.00 -4.04 37.99
C GLU A 333 -9.53 -4.48 37.89
N LEU A 334 -8.70 -3.55 37.45
CA LEU A 334 -7.25 -3.72 37.43
C LEU A 334 -6.68 -3.42 38.81
N LYS A 335 -5.73 -4.25 39.25
CA LYS A 335 -4.96 -4.06 40.48
C LYS A 335 -3.49 -4.35 40.23
N PHE A 336 -2.65 -3.76 41.06
CA PHE A 336 -1.25 -4.19 41.21
C PHE A 336 -1.11 -5.02 42.48
N ASP A 337 -0.35 -6.11 42.39
CA ASP A 337 0.11 -6.85 43.57
C ASP A 337 1.10 -6.03 44.42
N ASN A 338 1.77 -5.06 43.80
CA ASN A 338 2.78 -4.23 44.43
C ASN A 338 2.31 -2.77 44.50
N THR A 339 2.31 -2.20 45.71
CA THR A 339 1.86 -0.83 45.99
C THR A 339 2.85 0.25 45.53
N SER A 340 4.05 -0.13 45.07
CA SER A 340 5.04 0.83 44.54
C SER A 340 4.62 1.47 43.22
N TYR A 341 3.57 0.96 42.56
CA TYR A 341 3.07 1.47 41.28
C TYR A 341 1.67 2.07 41.42
N LYS A 342 1.44 3.22 40.79
CA LYS A 342 0.12 3.86 40.73
C LYS A 342 -0.48 3.67 39.35
N LEU A 343 -1.74 3.20 39.29
CA LEU A 343 -2.45 2.99 38.02
C LEU A 343 -2.56 4.27 37.20
N ASP A 344 -2.69 5.41 37.89
CA ASP A 344 -2.82 6.73 37.26
C ASP A 344 -1.59 7.19 36.49
N ASP A 345 -0.42 6.55 36.65
CA ASP A 345 0.78 6.88 35.88
C ASP A 345 0.77 6.23 34.48
N TYR A 346 -0.17 5.31 34.23
CA TYR A 346 -0.23 4.49 33.03
C TYR A 346 -1.58 4.61 32.31
N ILE A 347 -1.55 4.43 31.00
CA ILE A 347 -2.72 4.16 30.15
C ILE A 347 -2.70 2.67 29.88
N ILE A 348 -3.64 1.95 30.49
CA ILE A 348 -3.80 0.50 30.28
C ILE A 348 -5.04 0.29 29.40
N THR A 349 -4.84 -0.35 28.25
CA THR A 349 -5.94 -0.68 27.34
C THR A 349 -6.13 -2.19 27.35
N LEU A 350 -7.33 -2.63 27.74
CA LEU A 350 -7.69 -4.03 27.57
C LEU A 350 -8.18 -4.22 26.14
N SER A 351 -7.80 -5.31 25.50
CA SER A 351 -8.28 -5.65 24.17
C SER A 351 -9.52 -6.53 24.26
N ASP A 352 -10.35 -6.51 23.21
CA ASP A 352 -11.53 -7.37 23.14
C ASP A 352 -11.12 -8.83 23.33
N PHE A 353 -11.72 -9.47 24.33
CA PHE A 353 -11.65 -10.91 24.50
C PHE A 353 -12.38 -11.61 23.33
N ARG A 354 -11.63 -12.35 22.50
CA ARG A 354 -12.18 -13.15 21.41
C ARG A 354 -12.41 -14.58 21.87
N GLN A 355 -13.29 -15.29 21.17
CA GLN A 355 -13.59 -16.68 21.49
C GLN A 355 -12.35 -17.59 21.47
N ASP A 356 -11.37 -17.23 20.62
CA ASP A 356 -10.12 -17.96 20.41
C ASP A 356 -9.01 -17.56 21.39
N ASP A 357 -9.21 -16.53 22.22
CA ASP A 357 -8.23 -16.08 23.22
C ASP A 357 -8.29 -16.98 24.48
N VAL A 358 -8.04 -18.28 24.28
CA VAL A 358 -8.04 -19.31 25.32
C VAL A 358 -6.82 -20.21 25.17
N ASP A 359 -6.19 -20.57 26.29
CA ASP A 359 -5.28 -21.71 26.34
C ASP A 359 -6.00 -22.92 26.97
N LYS A 360 -5.27 -24.01 27.26
CA LYS A 360 -5.86 -25.25 27.80
C LYS A 360 -6.77 -24.97 29.00
N ASP A 361 -6.24 -24.25 30.00
CA ASP A 361 -6.87 -24.09 31.30
C ASP A 361 -7.29 -22.65 31.60
N ASN A 362 -6.97 -21.69 30.74
CA ASN A 362 -7.18 -20.26 30.98
C ASN A 362 -7.98 -19.58 29.87
N TYR A 363 -8.72 -18.55 30.27
CA TYR A 363 -9.07 -17.42 29.41
C TYR A 363 -7.90 -16.44 29.39
N LEU A 364 -7.55 -15.95 28.20
CA LEU A 364 -6.47 -15.00 27.99
C LEU A 364 -7.08 -13.62 27.73
N VAL A 365 -6.81 -12.66 28.60
CA VAL A 365 -7.26 -11.27 28.41
C VAL A 365 -6.08 -10.43 27.94
N PRO A 366 -5.99 -10.13 26.64
CA PRO A 366 -4.92 -9.31 26.10
C PRO A 366 -5.01 -7.87 26.59
N TYR A 367 -3.86 -7.27 26.88
CA TYR A 367 -3.76 -5.86 27.29
C TYR A 367 -2.51 -5.20 26.73
N SER A 368 -2.54 -3.87 26.70
CA SER A 368 -1.40 -3.00 26.46
C SER A 368 -1.24 -1.96 27.56
N ILE A 369 0.00 -1.64 27.92
CA ILE A 369 0.38 -0.59 28.88
C ILE A 369 1.22 0.45 28.15
N ILE A 370 0.86 1.72 28.35
CA ILE A 370 1.59 2.88 27.87
C ILE A 370 1.82 3.82 29.07
N SER A 371 3.03 4.36 29.21
CA SER A 371 3.32 5.40 30.19
C SER A 371 2.66 6.72 29.79
N LYS A 372 1.90 7.38 30.68
CA LYS A 372 1.26 8.68 30.37
C LYS A 372 2.28 9.76 30.02
N ALA A 373 3.48 9.70 30.61
CA ALA A 373 4.55 10.65 30.34
C ALA A 373 5.09 10.55 28.89
N ASP A 374 4.92 9.39 28.24
CA ASP A 374 5.46 9.13 26.92
C ASP A 374 4.41 9.22 25.80
N TYR A 375 3.12 9.06 26.13
CA TYR A 375 2.01 9.22 25.17
C TYR A 375 2.05 10.55 24.41
N ASN A 376 2.51 11.63 25.05
CA ASN A 376 2.57 12.96 24.44
C ASN A 376 3.79 13.19 23.52
N LYS A 377 4.71 12.23 23.38
CA LYS A 377 5.98 12.41 22.64
C LYS A 377 5.93 11.90 21.19
N GLY A 378 4.77 11.50 20.69
CA GLY A 378 4.60 11.06 19.29
C GLY A 378 5.08 9.64 18.97
N ILE A 379 5.67 8.92 19.93
CA ILE A 379 6.00 7.49 19.85
C ILE A 379 5.27 6.80 21.01
N SER A 380 4.45 5.79 20.70
CA SER A 380 3.81 4.96 21.73
C SER A 380 4.75 3.81 22.09
N TYR A 381 5.27 3.83 23.32
CA TYR A 381 5.99 2.69 23.89
C TYR A 381 4.95 1.73 24.47
N VAL A 382 4.84 0.53 23.89
CA VAL A 382 3.77 -0.40 24.23
C VAL A 382 4.34 -1.67 24.84
N VAL A 383 3.93 -1.97 26.08
CA VAL A 383 4.09 -3.30 26.67
C VAL A 383 2.78 -4.05 26.47
N SER A 384 2.81 -5.14 25.71
CA SER A 384 1.64 -6.00 25.51
C SER A 384 1.79 -7.31 26.27
N GLY A 385 0.70 -7.80 26.86
CA GLY A 385 0.67 -9.04 27.61
C GLY A 385 -0.72 -9.65 27.69
N GLU A 386 -0.84 -10.74 28.44
CA GLU A 386 -2.10 -11.45 28.65
C GLU A 386 -2.30 -11.70 30.15
N ILE A 387 -3.48 -11.37 30.67
CA ILE A 387 -3.89 -11.78 32.02
C ILE A 387 -4.57 -13.14 31.89
N LYS A 388 -4.05 -14.13 32.61
CA LYS A 388 -4.59 -15.49 32.64
C LYS A 388 -5.65 -15.62 33.73
N ILE A 389 -6.86 -16.01 33.34
CA ILE A 389 -7.95 -16.32 34.26
C ILE A 389 -8.29 -17.79 34.12
N LEU A 390 -8.08 -18.58 35.17
CA LEU A 390 -8.40 -20.02 35.15
C LEU A 390 -9.89 -20.22 34.83
N LYS A 391 -10.17 -21.11 33.87
CA LYS A 391 -11.56 -21.44 33.47
C LYS A 391 -12.37 -21.98 34.64
N SER A 392 -11.73 -22.68 35.57
CA SER A 392 -12.35 -23.24 36.78
C SER A 392 -12.82 -22.17 37.78
N LEU A 393 -12.32 -20.94 37.68
CA LEU A 393 -12.72 -19.85 38.57
C LEU A 393 -14.06 -19.22 38.16
N LEU A 394 -14.53 -19.44 36.94
CA LEU A 394 -15.76 -18.86 36.40
C LEU A 394 -16.89 -19.89 36.35
N LYS A 395 -18.13 -19.42 36.49
CA LYS A 395 -19.32 -20.20 36.15
C LYS A 395 -19.35 -20.46 34.64
N LYS A 396 -19.79 -21.67 34.29
CA LYS A 396 -20.01 -22.08 32.91
C LYS A 396 -21.01 -21.16 32.20
#